data_AF-A0A1Q8BPN2-F1
#
_entry.id   AF-A0A1Q8BPN2-F1
#
_cell.length_a   1.000
_cell.length_b   1.000
_cell.length_c   1.000
_cell.angle_alpha   90.00
_cell.angle_beta   90.00
_cell.angle_gamma   90.00
#
_symmetry.space_group_name_H-M   'P 1'
#
loop_
_entity.id
_entity.type
_entity.pdbx_description
1 polymer ?
#
loop_
_entity_poly.entity_id
_entity_poly.type
_entity_poly.pdbx_seq_one_letter_code
_entity_poly.pdbx_strand_id
1 'polypeptide(L)'
;MPGLKLPIHVSYLLFLSDFSSALALAYFRTALEVCRWTGTQPSLLLHPLDFLGCDDTTALSFFPAMQLRSPTKVSFVGRVLDLFRERFEIVPMERHAKHVSCQNLNRVAPDFAK
;
A
#
# COMPACT_ATOMS: atom_id res chain seq x y z
N MET A 1 -2.61 -3.23 -9.20
CA MET A 1 -2.05 -4.28 -10.07
C MET A 1 -2.05 -3.77 -11.50
N PRO A 2 -0.86 -3.61 -12.10
CA PRO A 2 -0.69 -3.31 -13.51
C PRO A 2 -1.55 -4.23 -14.40
N GLY A 3 -2.18 -3.68 -15.44
CA GLY A 3 -3.07 -4.41 -16.36
C GLY A 3 -4.49 -4.68 -15.84
N LEU A 4 -4.65 -4.99 -14.54
CA LEU A 4 -5.95 -5.32 -13.93
C LEU A 4 -6.71 -4.11 -13.37
N LYS A 5 -6.06 -2.94 -13.28
CA LYS A 5 -6.61 -1.71 -12.68
C LYS A 5 -7.10 -1.86 -11.23
N LEU A 6 -6.66 -2.91 -10.53
CA LEU A 6 -6.97 -3.10 -9.11
C LEU A 6 -6.06 -2.22 -8.24
N PRO A 7 -6.59 -1.48 -7.26
CA PRO A 7 -5.76 -0.67 -6.37
C PRO A 7 -4.95 -1.53 -5.38
N ILE A 8 -3.78 -1.04 -4.98
CA ILE A 8 -2.97 -1.61 -3.89
C ILE A 8 -2.97 -0.55 -2.79
N HIS A 9 -3.67 -0.80 -1.69
CA HIS A 9 -3.84 0.17 -0.60
C HIS A 9 -3.88 -0.55 0.75
N VAL A 10 -3.20 -0.01 1.76
CA VAL A 10 -3.09 -0.67 3.08
C VAL A 10 -4.46 -0.84 3.73
N SER A 11 -5.33 0.17 3.70
CA SER A 11 -6.68 0.04 4.24
C SER A 11 -7.51 -1.06 3.56
N TYR A 12 -7.25 -1.39 2.29
CA TYR A 12 -7.92 -2.50 1.60
C TYR A 12 -7.35 -3.85 2.04
N LEU A 13 -6.05 -3.93 2.29
CA LEU A 13 -5.43 -5.12 2.88
C LEU A 13 -5.95 -5.35 4.29
N LEU A 14 -6.08 -4.29 5.10
CA LEU A 14 -6.66 -4.37 6.45
C LEU A 14 -8.12 -4.81 6.40
N PHE A 15 -8.93 -4.24 5.51
CA PHE A 15 -10.30 -4.69 5.28
C PHE A 15 -10.36 -6.17 4.89
N LEU A 16 -9.54 -6.61 3.95
CA LEU A 16 -9.48 -8.01 3.54
C LEU A 16 -8.96 -8.93 4.67
N SER A 17 -8.07 -8.42 5.52
CA SER A 17 -7.50 -9.17 6.63
C SER A 17 -8.51 -9.51 7.72
N ASP A 18 -9.57 -8.71 7.85
CA ASP A 18 -10.71 -8.93 8.74
C ASP A 18 -11.48 -10.20 8.36
N PHE A 19 -11.59 -10.50 7.06
CA PHE A 19 -12.13 -11.76 6.56
C PHE A 19 -11.08 -12.89 6.58
N SER A 20 -9.88 -12.60 6.08
CA SER A 20 -8.77 -13.56 6.03
C SER A 20 -7.43 -12.85 5.87
N SER A 21 -6.64 -12.85 6.94
CA SER A 21 -5.26 -12.36 6.92
C SER A 21 -4.38 -13.09 5.90
N ALA A 22 -4.58 -14.40 5.73
CA ALA A 22 -3.82 -15.18 4.75
C ALA A 22 -4.12 -14.74 3.31
N LEU A 23 -5.40 -14.50 2.98
CA LEU A 23 -5.82 -14.03 1.67
C LEU A 23 -5.30 -12.62 1.40
N ALA A 24 -5.35 -11.72 2.39
CA ALA A 24 -4.83 -10.37 2.25
C ALA A 24 -3.33 -10.36 1.93
N LEU A 25 -2.53 -11.19 2.62
CA LEU A 25 -1.10 -11.31 2.36
C LEU A 25 -0.82 -11.99 1.02
N ALA A 26 -1.60 -13.01 0.63
CA ALA A 26 -1.47 -13.65 -0.67
C ALA A 26 -1.76 -12.66 -1.81
N TYR A 27 -2.85 -11.89 -1.71
CA TYR A 27 -3.18 -10.81 -2.63
C TYR A 27 -2.03 -9.81 -2.77
N PHE A 28 -1.46 -9.38 -1.64
CA PHE A 28 -0.34 -8.43 -1.65
C PHE A 28 0.92 -9.02 -2.29
N ARG A 29 1.28 -10.28 -1.98
CA ARG A 29 2.40 -10.97 -2.62
C ARG A 29 2.21 -11.07 -4.14
N THR A 30 1.02 -11.45 -4.60
CA THR A 30 0.70 -11.48 -6.03
C THR A 30 0.82 -10.09 -6.66
N ALA A 31 0.36 -9.04 -5.97
CA ALA A 31 0.48 -7.68 -6.45
C ALA A 31 1.95 -7.26 -6.67
N LEU A 32 2.83 -7.60 -5.71
CA LEU A 32 4.26 -7.33 -5.79
C LEU A 32 4.93 -8.10 -6.93
N GLU A 33 4.60 -9.39 -7.13
CA GLU A 33 5.15 -10.17 -8.25
C GLU A 33 4.71 -9.62 -9.60
N VAL A 34 3.45 -9.22 -9.75
CA VAL A 34 2.97 -8.59 -10.99
C VAL A 34 3.74 -7.29 -11.25
N CYS A 35 3.89 -6.42 -10.24
CA CYS A 35 4.70 -5.20 -10.36
C CYS A 35 6.13 -5.50 -10.81
N ARG A 36 6.75 -6.55 -10.25
CA ARG A 36 8.10 -6.97 -10.63
C ARG A 36 8.16 -7.45 -12.08
N TRP A 37 7.20 -8.27 -12.51
CA TRP A 37 7.13 -8.77 -13.89
C TRP A 37 6.88 -7.67 -14.92
N THR A 38 6.13 -6.63 -14.55
CA THR A 38 5.83 -5.50 -15.44
C THR A 38 6.82 -4.34 -15.31
N GLY A 39 7.86 -4.47 -14.49
CA GLY A 39 8.81 -3.38 -14.22
C GLY A 39 8.17 -2.15 -13.56
N THR A 40 7.02 -2.31 -12.93
CA THR A 40 6.29 -1.22 -12.26
C THR A 40 6.81 -1.05 -10.84
N GLN A 41 7.19 0.17 -10.47
CA GLN A 41 7.59 0.50 -9.10
C GLN A 41 6.33 0.83 -8.28
N PRO A 42 5.95 0.01 -7.28
CA PRO A 42 4.77 0.28 -6.45
C PRO A 42 5.08 1.35 -5.39
N SER A 43 4.04 2.07 -4.97
CA SER A 43 4.07 2.99 -3.83
C SER A 43 2.95 2.63 -2.85
N LEU A 44 3.20 2.84 -1.55
CA LEU A 44 2.19 2.71 -0.50
C LEU A 44 2.06 4.02 0.25
N LEU A 45 0.85 4.56 0.29
CA LEU A 45 0.49 5.69 1.13
C LEU A 45 -0.12 5.16 2.44
N LEU A 46 0.47 5.56 3.56
CA LEU A 46 0.02 5.17 4.90
C LEU A 46 -0.85 6.28 5.48
N HIS A 47 -2.01 5.91 6.01
CA HIS A 47 -2.96 6.81 6.65
C HIS A 47 -2.93 6.60 8.16
N PRO A 48 -3.28 7.62 8.97
CA PRO A 48 -3.44 7.42 10.42
C PRO A 48 -4.38 6.26 10.76
N LEU A 49 -5.47 6.11 9.99
CA LEU A 49 -6.44 5.03 10.14
C LEU A 49 -5.90 3.63 9.83
N ASP A 50 -4.72 3.49 9.23
CA ASP A 50 -4.09 2.18 9.08
C ASP A 50 -3.49 1.69 10.42
N PHE A 51 -3.35 2.57 11.41
CA PHE A 51 -2.78 2.29 12.72
C PHE A 51 -3.78 2.46 13.87
N LEU A 52 -4.80 3.30 13.72
CA LEU A 52 -5.84 3.52 14.72
C LEU A 52 -6.93 2.45 14.70
N GLY A 53 -7.49 2.12 15.85
CA GLY A 53 -8.47 1.04 16.02
C GLY A 53 -9.66 1.43 16.90
N CYS A 54 -10.50 0.45 17.23
CA CYS A 54 -11.66 0.65 18.09
C CYS A 54 -11.29 1.08 19.52
N ASP A 55 -10.05 0.84 19.94
CA ASP A 55 -9.47 1.26 21.21
C ASP A 55 -8.95 2.70 21.23
N ASP A 56 -8.91 3.41 20.09
CA ASP A 56 -8.56 4.83 20.02
C ASP A 56 -9.79 5.75 19.91
N THR A 57 -10.78 5.38 19.09
CA THR A 57 -11.98 6.20 18.89
C THR A 57 -13.15 5.40 18.28
N THR A 58 -14.36 5.68 18.76
CA THR A 58 -15.60 5.13 18.19
C THR A 58 -16.20 6.02 17.10
N ALA A 59 -15.82 7.30 17.04
CA ALA A 59 -16.36 8.28 16.09
C ALA A 59 -16.01 7.96 14.64
N LEU A 60 -14.97 7.15 14.40
CA LEU A 60 -14.49 6.76 13.08
C LEU A 60 -14.85 5.31 12.72
N SER A 61 -15.76 4.67 13.47
CA SER A 61 -16.17 3.27 13.28
C SER A 61 -16.74 2.92 11.90
N PHE A 62 -17.18 3.93 11.13
CA PHE A 62 -17.64 3.75 9.75
C PHE A 62 -16.51 3.53 8.74
N PHE A 63 -15.25 3.78 9.11
CA PHE A 63 -14.11 3.49 8.25
C PHE A 63 -13.78 1.99 8.24
N PRO A 64 -13.28 1.45 7.12
CA PRO A 64 -12.92 0.04 7.01
C PRO A 64 -11.93 -0.39 8.09
N ALA A 65 -12.11 -1.61 8.62
CA ALA A 65 -11.22 -2.24 9.59
C ALA A 65 -11.04 -1.43 10.90
N MET A 66 -11.97 -0.54 11.24
CA MET A 66 -11.98 0.20 12.52
C MET A 66 -12.54 -0.60 13.69
N GLN A 67 -13.17 -1.73 13.44
CA GLN A 67 -13.52 -2.73 14.45
C GLN A 67 -12.29 -3.45 15.04
N LEU A 68 -11.18 -3.45 14.30
CA LEU A 68 -9.92 -4.03 14.77
C LEU A 68 -9.25 -3.14 15.81
N ARG A 69 -8.53 -3.75 16.73
CA ARG A 69 -7.69 -3.05 17.70
C ARG A 69 -6.39 -2.57 17.06
N SER A 70 -5.87 -1.44 17.52
CA SER A 70 -4.64 -0.81 16.99
C SER A 70 -3.43 -1.74 16.98
N PRO A 71 -3.14 -2.53 18.04
CA PRO A 71 -2.01 -3.47 18.01
C PRO A 71 -2.12 -4.53 16.90
N THR A 72 -3.33 -4.98 16.59
CA THR A 72 -3.57 -5.94 15.50
C THR A 72 -3.28 -5.31 14.15
N LYS A 73 -3.72 -4.07 13.93
CA LYS A 73 -3.48 -3.33 12.69
C LYS A 73 -2.00 -3.03 12.51
N VAL A 74 -1.33 -2.52 13.54
CA VAL A 74 0.11 -2.25 13.53
C VAL A 74 0.91 -3.52 13.21
N SER A 75 0.58 -4.66 13.84
CA SER A 75 1.23 -5.94 13.55
C SER A 75 1.04 -6.38 12.09
N PHE A 76 -0.19 -6.27 11.58
CA PHE A 76 -0.49 -6.64 10.19
C PHE A 76 0.22 -5.72 9.19
N VAL A 77 0.20 -4.41 9.41
CA VAL A 77 0.91 -3.42 8.57
C VAL A 77 2.41 -3.68 8.59
N GLY A 78 2.98 -4.00 9.75
CA GLY A 78 4.38 -4.43 9.87
C GLY A 78 4.70 -5.59 8.93
N ARG A 79 3.88 -6.65 8.94
CA ARG A 79 4.03 -7.79 8.02
C ARG A 79 3.91 -7.38 6.56
N VAL A 80 2.98 -6.49 6.20
CA VAL A 80 2.86 -5.96 4.83
C VAL A 80 4.14 -5.24 4.41
N LEU A 81 4.72 -4.42 5.28
CA LEU A 81 5.97 -3.73 5.00
C LEU A 81 7.16 -4.70 4.88
N ASP A 82 7.22 -5.73 5.71
CA ASP A 82 8.25 -6.78 5.60
C ASP A 82 8.18 -7.49 4.24
N LEU A 83 6.98 -7.88 3.80
CA LEU A 83 6.75 -8.47 2.47
C LEU A 83 7.16 -7.54 1.34
N PHE A 84 6.92 -6.24 1.51
CA PHE A 84 7.32 -5.26 0.51
C PHE A 84 8.84 -5.16 0.42
N ARG A 85 9.54 -5.15 1.56
CA ARG A 85 11.00 -5.15 1.64
C ARG A 85 11.66 -6.42 1.08
N GLU A 86 10.96 -7.55 1.12
CA GLU A 86 11.45 -8.81 0.49
C GLU A 86 11.60 -8.72 -1.04
N ARG A 87 10.96 -7.73 -1.69
CA ARG A 87 10.88 -7.64 -3.16
C ARG A 87 11.36 -6.30 -3.72
N PHE A 88 11.29 -5.23 -2.94
CA PHE A 88 11.64 -3.88 -3.36
C PHE A 88 12.42 -3.15 -2.27
N GLU A 89 13.32 -2.26 -2.70
CA GLU A 89 13.91 -1.27 -1.80
C GLU A 89 12.85 -0.20 -1.47
N ILE A 90 12.49 -0.08 -0.18
CA ILE A 90 11.55 0.94 0.27
C ILE A 90 12.33 2.21 0.62
N VAL A 91 12.00 3.30 -0.07
CA VAL A 91 12.62 4.60 0.13
C VAL A 91 11.56 5.70 0.27
N PRO A 92 11.86 6.82 0.96
CA PRO A 92 11.01 8.00 0.92
C PRO A 92 10.83 8.53 -0.51
N MET A 93 9.71 9.21 -0.77
CA MET A 93 9.38 9.78 -2.08
C MET A 93 10.48 10.71 -2.60
N GLU A 94 11.13 11.47 -1.73
CA GLU A 94 12.26 12.34 -2.08
C GLU A 94 13.42 11.56 -2.71
N ARG A 95 13.81 10.42 -2.11
CA ARG A 95 14.89 9.57 -2.65
C ARG A 95 14.48 8.90 -3.95
N HIS A 96 13.23 8.45 -4.03
CA HIS A 96 12.67 7.90 -5.26
C HIS A 96 12.74 8.93 -6.40
N ALA A 97 12.31 10.17 -6.16
CA ALA A 97 12.37 11.27 -7.12
C ALA A 97 13.80 11.53 -7.60
N LYS A 98 14.78 11.52 -6.68
CA LYS A 98 16.21 11.64 -7.03
C LYS A 98 16.67 10.50 -7.93
N HIS A 99 16.34 9.24 -7.59
CA HIS A 99 16.72 8.07 -8.40
C HIS A 99 16.18 8.16 -9.84
N VAL A 100 14.91 8.51 -10.00
CA VAL A 100 14.28 8.58 -11.34
C VAL A 100 14.71 9.81 -12.13
N SER A 101 15.09 10.91 -11.46
CA SER A 101 15.60 12.12 -12.13
C SER A 101 16.90 11.90 -12.90
N CYS A 102 17.69 10.88 -12.52
CA CYS A 102 18.90 10.46 -13.21
C CYS A 102 18.62 9.57 -14.43
N GLN A 103 17.37 9.19 -14.67
CA GLN A 103 16.97 8.33 -15.79
C GLN A 103 16.45 9.15 -16.97
N ASN A 104 16.55 8.59 -18.18
CA ASN A 104 15.98 9.19 -19.39
C ASN A 104 14.47 8.90 -19.47
N LEU A 105 13.67 9.69 -18.76
CA LEU A 105 12.22 9.56 -18.72
C LEU A 105 11.56 10.25 -19.92
N ASN A 106 10.49 9.65 -20.43
CA ASN A 106 9.63 10.29 -21.43
C ASN A 106 9.04 11.59 -20.86
N ARG A 107 9.25 12.70 -21.55
CA ARG A 107 8.65 13.98 -21.19
C ARG A 107 7.20 14.01 -21.66
N VAL A 108 6.30 14.36 -20.75
CA VAL A 108 4.88 14.54 -21.05
C VAL A 108 4.55 16.00 -20.74
N ALA A 109 3.96 16.70 -21.70
CA ALA A 109 3.42 18.04 -21.47
C ALA A 109 2.12 17.89 -20.66
N PRO A 110 2.01 18.48 -19.46
CA PRO A 110 0.79 18.42 -18.69
C PRO A 110 -0.34 19.19 -19.40
N ASP A 111 -1.49 18.54 -19.54
CA ASP A 111 -2.73 19.17 -20.00
C ASP A 111 -3.55 19.60 -18.77
N PHE A 112 -3.51 20.91 -18.47
CA PHE A 112 -4.26 21.50 -17.35
C PHE A 112 -5.64 22.01 -17.76
N ALA A 113 -6.08 21.77 -18.99
CA ALA A 113 -7.36 22.27 -19.50
C ALA A 113 -8.55 21.34 -19.21
N LYS A 114 -8.37 20.31 -18.38
CA LYS A 114 -9.40 19.35 -17.97
C LYS A 114 -9.78 19.50 -16.51
#